data_AF-A0A021VW23-F1
#
_entry.id   AF-A0A021VW23-F1
#
_cell.length_a   1.000
_cell.length_b   1.000
_cell.length_c   1.000
_cell.angle_alpha   90.00
_cell.angle_beta   90.00
_cell.angle_gamma   90.00
#
_symmetry.space_group_name_H-M   'P 1'
#
loop_
_entity.id
_entity.type
_entity.pdbx_description
1 polymer ?
#
loop_
_entity_poly.entity_id
_entity_poly.type
_entity_poly.pdbx_seq_one_letter_code
_entity_poly.pdbx_strand_id
1 'polypeptide(L)'
;MLTTAAPATGPVRGADAPGRSSARRERADQALLTGPDAEHVLRAVLEAEGVRLSTWAVHQVHHRPGVGVTVGWTVTWEQGEAGTPAARGGEEYLLGTTAPVPAGTPASTTVRVADRDVTVWRHPADPVLPGLAHACDPVRVAASLGAEPAQVQLELVTYRPLRRAVLRASSPTTTAYLKVVRPHTAADLVRRHELLLAAGLPVAPVEDLGGGVLRLGVVPGRPLTDALAADGA
;
A
#
# COMPACT_ATOMS: atom_id res chain seq x y z
N MET A 1 -21.42 72.58 -12.16
CA MET A 1 -20.53 71.78 -11.28
C MET A 1 -21.14 70.41 -11.08
N LEU A 2 -20.37 69.36 -11.40
CA LEU A 2 -20.37 67.98 -10.87
C LEU A 2 -20.13 66.96 -11.99
N THR A 3 -18.83 66.76 -12.25
CA THR A 3 -18.26 65.56 -12.86
C THR A 3 -18.64 64.34 -12.00
N THR A 4 -19.05 63.23 -12.64
CA THR A 4 -19.06 61.90 -12.01
C THR A 4 -18.43 60.92 -12.98
N ALA A 5 -17.27 60.40 -12.60
CA ALA A 5 -16.55 59.36 -13.30
C ALA A 5 -17.11 57.98 -12.94
N ALA A 6 -17.26 57.09 -13.93
CA ALA A 6 -17.59 55.69 -13.72
C ALA A 6 -16.34 54.89 -13.27
N PRO A 7 -16.43 53.96 -12.31
CA PRO A 7 -15.30 53.12 -11.95
C PRO A 7 -15.13 51.98 -12.96
N ALA A 8 -13.88 51.75 -13.36
CA ALA A 8 -13.49 50.62 -14.19
C ALA A 8 -13.49 49.32 -13.35
N THR A 9 -14.27 48.34 -13.79
CA THR A 9 -14.30 46.99 -13.22
C THR A 9 -13.05 46.23 -13.68
N GLY A 10 -12.05 46.12 -12.81
CA GLY A 10 -10.93 45.21 -13.02
C GLY A 10 -11.36 43.74 -12.93
N PRO A 11 -10.67 42.80 -13.61
CA PRO A 11 -11.07 41.40 -13.61
C PRO A 11 -10.83 40.80 -12.22
N VAL A 12 -11.89 40.21 -11.65
CA VAL A 12 -11.82 39.39 -10.44
C VAL A 12 -10.95 38.18 -10.74
N ARG A 13 -9.77 38.09 -10.10
CA ARG A 13 -8.97 36.85 -10.06
C ARG A 13 -9.82 35.78 -9.39
N GLY A 14 -10.33 34.84 -10.18
CA GLY A 14 -11.09 33.70 -9.67
C GLY A 14 -10.21 32.87 -8.74
N ALA A 15 -10.59 32.80 -7.45
CA ALA A 15 -10.06 31.81 -6.54
C ALA A 15 -10.42 30.41 -7.08
N ASP A 16 -9.41 29.58 -7.32
CA ASP A 16 -9.59 28.25 -7.89
C ASP A 16 -10.42 27.39 -6.91
N ALA A 17 -11.51 26.79 -7.39
CA ALA A 17 -12.40 26.01 -6.53
C ALA A 17 -11.61 24.88 -5.84
N PRO A 18 -11.80 24.64 -4.53
CA PRO A 18 -10.90 23.80 -3.72
C PRO A 18 -10.65 22.39 -4.32
N GLY A 19 -11.64 21.80 -4.98
CA GLY A 19 -11.52 20.49 -5.66
C GLY A 19 -10.69 20.46 -6.95
N ARG A 20 -10.52 21.60 -7.65
CA ARG A 20 -9.64 21.66 -8.83
C ARG A 20 -8.18 21.66 -8.44
N SER A 21 -7.85 22.34 -7.33
CA SER A 21 -6.50 22.38 -6.78
C SER A 21 -6.00 21.02 -6.31
N SER A 22 -6.88 20.20 -5.69
CA SER A 22 -6.53 18.85 -5.22
C SER A 22 -6.33 17.89 -6.38
N ALA A 23 -7.21 17.88 -7.37
CA ALA A 23 -7.07 17.03 -8.56
C ALA A 23 -5.84 17.41 -9.40
N ARG A 24 -5.44 18.68 -9.42
CA ARG A 24 -4.19 19.11 -10.06
C ARG A 24 -2.96 18.62 -9.30
N ARG A 25 -2.97 18.72 -7.96
CA ARG A 25 -1.88 18.19 -7.12
C ARG A 25 -1.74 16.68 -7.27
N GLU A 26 -2.85 15.94 -7.25
CA GLU A 26 -2.85 14.49 -7.43
C GLU A 26 -2.25 14.07 -8.78
N ARG A 27 -2.61 14.77 -9.87
CA ARG A 27 -2.02 14.51 -11.18
C ARG A 27 -0.52 14.81 -11.23
N ALA A 28 -0.07 15.87 -10.55
CA ALA A 28 1.35 16.18 -10.44
C ALA A 28 2.11 15.12 -9.64
N ASP A 29 1.55 14.67 -8.52
CA ASP A 29 2.13 13.62 -7.68
C ASP A 29 2.21 12.29 -8.43
N GLN A 30 1.17 11.94 -9.20
CA GLN A 30 1.20 10.77 -10.07
C GLN A 30 2.28 10.90 -11.13
N ALA A 31 2.35 12.02 -11.84
CA ALA A 31 3.35 12.24 -12.88
C ALA A 31 4.79 12.15 -12.34
N LEU A 32 5.03 12.66 -11.13
CA LEU A 32 6.31 12.54 -10.44
C LEU A 32 6.67 11.07 -10.18
N LEU A 33 5.73 10.28 -9.64
CA LEU A 33 5.98 8.89 -9.25
C LEU A 33 5.91 7.86 -10.42
N THR A 34 5.35 8.24 -11.57
CA THR A 34 5.30 7.37 -12.76
C THR A 34 6.23 7.83 -13.89
N GLY A 35 6.84 9.01 -13.75
CA GLY A 35 7.72 9.62 -14.75
C GLY A 35 9.21 9.54 -14.40
N PRO A 36 10.07 10.31 -15.10
CA PRO A 36 11.52 10.27 -14.90
C PRO A 36 12.00 10.64 -13.49
N ASP A 37 11.23 11.43 -12.74
CA ASP A 37 11.55 11.78 -11.35
C ASP A 37 11.52 10.56 -10.42
N ALA A 38 10.74 9.52 -10.75
CA ALA A 38 10.70 8.28 -9.99
C ALA A 38 12.06 7.57 -10.00
N GLU A 39 12.80 7.63 -11.11
CA GLU A 39 14.15 7.05 -11.17
C GLU A 39 15.10 7.74 -10.18
N HIS A 40 15.02 9.08 -10.07
CA HIS A 40 15.82 9.84 -9.13
C HIS A 40 15.50 9.46 -7.67
N VAL A 41 14.22 9.27 -7.36
CA VAL A 41 13.78 8.76 -6.05
C VAL A 41 14.36 7.37 -5.78
N LEU A 42 14.18 6.43 -6.70
CA LEU A 42 14.64 5.04 -6.55
C LEU A 42 16.15 4.95 -6.41
N ARG A 43 16.88 5.69 -7.24
CA ARG A 43 18.35 5.76 -7.22
C ARG A 43 18.84 6.31 -5.88
N ALA A 44 18.28 7.41 -5.39
CA ALA A 44 18.66 8.00 -4.11
C ALA A 44 18.44 7.04 -2.93
N VAL A 45 17.34 6.28 -2.93
CA VAL A 45 17.05 5.28 -1.89
C VAL A 45 18.04 4.12 -1.94
N LEU A 46 18.30 3.57 -3.12
CA LEU A 46 19.19 2.42 -3.30
C LEU A 46 20.66 2.77 -3.05
N GLU A 47 21.12 3.94 -3.50
CA GLU A 47 22.49 4.41 -3.28
C GLU A 47 22.79 4.62 -1.80
N ALA A 48 21.81 5.10 -1.01
CA ALA A 48 21.94 5.21 0.44
C ALA A 48 22.17 3.85 1.14
N GLU A 49 21.84 2.75 0.47
CA GLU A 49 22.04 1.38 0.94
C GLU A 49 23.25 0.70 0.28
N GLY A 50 24.01 1.44 -0.54
CA GLY A 50 25.20 0.93 -1.20
C GLY A 50 24.92 -0.03 -2.36
N VAL A 51 23.73 0.06 -2.98
CA VAL A 51 23.39 -0.70 -4.19
C VAL A 51 23.00 0.26 -5.32
N ARG A 52 23.24 -0.13 -6.57
CA ARG A 52 22.94 0.69 -7.75
C ARG A 52 21.66 0.20 -8.40
N LEU A 53 20.81 1.14 -8.79
CA LEU A 53 19.64 0.85 -9.61
C LEU A 53 20.08 0.38 -11.01
N SER A 54 19.53 -0.74 -11.49
CA SER A 54 19.76 -1.26 -12.84
C SER A 54 18.56 -0.96 -13.74
N THR A 55 17.40 -1.53 -13.43
CA THR A 55 16.14 -1.24 -14.15
C THR A 55 14.97 -1.08 -13.19
N TRP A 56 13.91 -0.42 -13.65
CA TRP A 56 12.66 -0.30 -12.90
C TRP A 56 11.47 -0.17 -13.83
N ALA A 57 10.28 -0.55 -13.35
CA ALA A 57 9.02 -0.33 -14.05
C ALA A 57 7.88 -0.02 -13.07
N VAL A 58 6.94 0.81 -13.50
CA VAL A 58 5.68 1.02 -12.77
C VAL A 58 4.85 -0.25 -12.86
N HIS A 59 4.55 -0.85 -11.71
CA HIS A 59 3.65 -1.99 -11.63
C HIS A 59 2.21 -1.55 -11.35
N GLN A 60 2.01 -0.70 -10.35
CA GLN A 60 0.66 -0.33 -9.91
C GLN A 60 0.60 1.08 -9.33
N VAL A 61 -0.46 1.81 -9.68
CA VAL A 61 -0.77 3.13 -9.11
C VAL A 61 -1.96 3.01 -8.18
N HIS A 62 -1.82 3.54 -6.97
CA HIS A 62 -2.86 3.58 -5.94
C HIS A 62 -3.26 5.03 -5.66
N HIS A 63 -4.46 5.38 -6.12
CA HIS A 63 -5.05 6.69 -5.88
C HIS A 63 -5.59 6.84 -4.46
N ARG A 64 -5.33 8.02 -3.88
CA ARG A 64 -5.86 8.42 -2.58
C ARG A 64 -6.34 9.88 -2.67
N PRO A 65 -7.55 10.09 -3.24
CA PRO A 65 -8.08 11.43 -3.48
C PRO A 65 -7.98 12.31 -2.24
N GLY A 66 -7.33 13.47 -2.39
CA GLY A 66 -7.15 14.45 -1.32
C GLY A 66 -6.04 14.15 -0.29
N VAL A 67 -5.35 13.01 -0.38
CA VAL A 67 -4.27 12.63 0.56
C VAL A 67 -2.91 12.50 -0.13
N GLY A 68 -2.86 11.89 -1.31
CA GLY A 68 -1.63 11.68 -2.08
C GLY A 68 -1.71 10.47 -3.01
N VAL A 69 -0.63 10.19 -3.71
CA VAL A 69 -0.51 9.04 -4.62
C VAL A 69 0.50 8.07 -4.04
N THR A 70 0.26 6.77 -4.22
CA THR A 70 1.25 5.72 -3.95
C THR A 70 1.47 4.91 -5.21
N VAL A 71 2.71 4.65 -5.57
CA VAL A 71 3.09 3.82 -6.72
C VAL A 71 3.94 2.66 -6.24
N GLY A 72 3.70 1.48 -6.78
CA GLY A 72 4.56 0.32 -6.62
C GLY A 72 5.37 0.06 -7.88
N TRP A 73 6.65 -0.21 -7.72
CA TRP A 73 7.61 -0.45 -8.78
C TRP A 73 8.23 -1.85 -8.65
N THR A 74 8.41 -2.53 -9.77
CA THR A 74 9.40 -3.62 -9.86
C THR A 74 10.76 -2.99 -10.10
N VAL A 75 11.77 -3.43 -9.35
CA VAL A 75 13.09 -2.80 -9.32
C VAL A 75 14.15 -3.88 -9.36
N THR A 76 15.12 -3.75 -10.28
CA THR A 76 16.33 -4.56 -10.26
C THR A 76 17.51 -3.70 -9.84
N TRP A 77 18.41 -4.27 -9.05
CA TRP A 77 19.58 -3.58 -8.53
C TRP A 77 20.82 -4.45 -8.64
N GLU A 78 21.97 -3.80 -8.62
CA GLU A 78 23.30 -4.41 -8.69
C GLU A 78 24.20 -3.84 -7.61
N GLN A 79 25.06 -4.67 -7.04
CA GLN A 79 26.07 -4.30 -6.05
C GLN A 79 27.42 -4.91 -6.43
N GLY A 80 28.50 -4.15 -6.21
CA GLY A 80 29.85 -4.57 -6.59
C GLY A 80 30.17 -4.30 -8.06
N GLU A 81 31.37 -4.68 -8.48
CA GLU A 81 31.83 -4.52 -9.86
C GLU A 81 31.45 -5.76 -10.68
N ALA A 82 30.88 -5.53 -11.88
CA ALA A 82 30.41 -6.60 -12.75
C ALA A 82 31.55 -7.58 -13.09
N GLY A 83 31.27 -8.88 -13.04
CA GLY A 83 32.25 -9.93 -13.30
C GLY A 83 33.16 -10.27 -12.12
N THR A 84 32.99 -9.62 -10.96
CA THR A 84 33.69 -10.03 -9.72
C THR A 84 32.90 -11.08 -8.94
N PRO A 85 33.54 -11.96 -8.16
CA PRO A 85 32.84 -12.89 -7.26
C PRO A 85 31.98 -12.21 -6.19
N ALA A 86 32.24 -10.92 -5.94
CA ALA A 86 31.48 -10.10 -5.00
C ALA A 86 30.26 -9.43 -5.63
N ALA A 87 30.09 -9.50 -6.96
CA ALA A 87 28.95 -8.94 -7.65
C ALA A 87 27.66 -9.62 -7.20
N ARG A 88 26.66 -8.81 -6.83
CA ARG A 88 25.33 -9.26 -6.46
C ARG A 88 24.30 -8.48 -7.25
N GLY A 89 23.16 -9.09 -7.50
CA GLY A 89 21.98 -8.40 -7.99
C GLY A 89 20.73 -9.00 -7.41
N GLY A 90 19.64 -8.27 -7.49
CA GLY A 90 18.35 -8.69 -6.97
C GLY A 90 17.20 -8.03 -7.69
N GLU A 91 16.03 -8.63 -7.55
CA GLU A 91 14.75 -8.05 -7.94
C GLU A 91 13.91 -7.85 -6.69
N GLU A 92 13.31 -6.66 -6.55
CA GLU A 92 12.54 -6.26 -5.40
C GLU A 92 11.31 -5.46 -5.80
N TYR A 93 10.34 -5.40 -4.88
CA TYR A 93 9.15 -4.59 -5.02
C TYR A 93 9.20 -3.40 -4.05
N LEU A 94 9.39 -2.20 -4.61
CA LEU A 94 9.42 -0.94 -3.87
C LEU A 94 8.10 -0.20 -4.02
N LEU A 95 7.71 0.54 -2.99
CA LEU A 95 6.58 1.43 -3.03
C LEU A 95 7.02 2.83 -2.64
N GLY A 96 6.48 3.85 -3.31
CA GLY A 96 6.72 5.24 -3.00
C GLY A 96 5.41 6.02 -2.87
N THR A 97 5.34 6.95 -1.93
CA THR A 97 4.12 7.71 -1.65
C THR A 97 4.39 9.19 -1.42
N THR A 98 3.52 10.05 -1.95
CA THR A 98 3.44 11.49 -1.57
C THR A 98 2.49 11.73 -0.40
N ALA A 99 1.70 10.72 -0.01
CA ALA A 99 0.87 10.81 1.19
C ALA A 99 1.74 10.92 2.46
N PRO A 100 1.33 11.70 3.47
CA PRO A 100 2.08 11.81 4.72
C PRO A 100 2.28 10.44 5.39
N VAL A 101 3.54 10.13 5.72
CA VAL A 101 3.95 9.00 6.56
C VAL A 101 4.61 9.57 7.80
N PRO A 102 4.34 9.06 9.01
CA PRO A 102 5.00 9.53 10.23
C PRO A 102 6.53 9.45 10.10
N ALA A 103 7.22 10.52 10.50
CA ALA A 103 8.68 10.55 10.49
C ALA A 103 9.25 9.46 11.41
N GLY A 104 10.40 8.89 11.02
CA GLY A 104 11.06 7.83 11.79
C GLY A 104 10.36 6.47 11.74
N THR A 105 9.38 6.29 10.84
CA THR A 105 8.77 4.98 10.66
C THR A 105 9.82 3.98 10.15
N PRO A 106 10.00 2.82 10.81
CA PRO A 106 11.01 1.83 10.43
C PRO A 106 10.85 1.36 8.98
N ALA A 107 11.97 0.95 8.38
CA ALA A 107 12.03 0.39 7.03
C ALA A 107 11.47 1.29 5.92
N SER A 108 11.48 2.61 6.13
CA SER A 108 11.10 3.59 5.13
C SER A 108 12.12 4.72 5.03
N THR A 109 12.32 5.22 3.82
CA THR A 109 13.25 6.32 3.49
C THR A 109 12.48 7.43 2.82
N THR A 110 12.65 8.67 3.27
CA THR A 110 11.99 9.83 2.63
C THR A 110 13.00 10.63 1.84
N VAL A 111 12.71 10.85 0.56
CA VAL A 111 13.52 11.65 -0.37
C VAL A 111 12.70 12.85 -0.83
N ARG A 112 13.35 14.01 -0.92
CA ARG A 112 12.75 15.25 -1.42
C ARG A 112 13.06 15.39 -2.92
N VAL A 113 12.04 15.38 -3.77
CA VAL A 113 12.16 15.56 -5.23
C VAL A 113 11.11 16.54 -5.74
N ALA A 114 11.50 17.50 -6.58
CA ALA A 114 10.61 18.51 -7.17
C ALA A 114 9.65 19.17 -6.16
N ASP A 115 10.20 19.58 -5.01
CA ASP A 115 9.44 20.14 -3.89
C ASP A 115 8.35 19.23 -3.29
N ARG A 116 8.50 17.91 -3.41
CA ARG A 116 7.66 16.91 -2.74
C ARG A 116 8.47 15.92 -1.95
N ASP A 117 7.93 15.56 -0.78
CA ASP A 117 8.46 14.45 0.02
C ASP A 117 7.86 13.16 -0.52
N VAL A 118 8.74 12.21 -0.85
CA VAL A 118 8.38 10.88 -1.28
C VAL A 118 8.94 9.88 -0.29
N THR A 119 8.06 9.22 0.45
CA THR A 119 8.46 8.12 1.35
C THR A 119 8.43 6.81 0.59
N VAL A 120 9.54 6.08 0.62
CA VAL A 120 9.75 4.81 -0.08
C VAL A 120 9.98 3.69 0.94
N TRP A 121 9.44 2.50 0.67
CA TRP A 121 9.68 1.29 1.45
C TRP A 121 9.67 0.04 0.58
N ARG A 122 10.24 -1.05 1.10
CA ARG A 122 10.21 -2.38 0.49
C ARG A 122 8.95 -3.12 0.91
N HIS A 123 8.27 -3.79 -0.02
CA HIS A 123 7.29 -4.80 0.37
C HIS A 123 8.01 -6.00 1.02
N PRO A 124 7.50 -6.58 2.14
CA PRO A 124 6.22 -6.31 2.82
C PRO A 124 6.29 -5.32 4.00
N ALA A 125 7.34 -4.50 4.11
CA ALA A 125 7.57 -3.56 5.24
C ALA A 125 6.76 -2.26 5.13
N ASP A 126 5.44 -2.36 4.99
CA ASP A 126 4.55 -1.19 4.91
C ASP A 126 4.57 -0.37 6.23
N PRO A 127 4.88 0.94 6.17
CA PRO A 127 5.17 1.73 7.37
C PRO A 127 3.95 1.88 8.30
N VAL A 128 2.73 1.77 7.80
CA VAL A 128 1.52 1.88 8.65
C VAL A 128 0.77 0.56 8.79
N LEU A 129 1.27 -0.51 8.18
CA LEU A 129 0.78 -1.88 8.32
C LEU A 129 1.91 -2.82 8.78
N PRO A 130 2.47 -2.61 9.98
CA PRO A 130 3.64 -3.37 10.46
C PRO A 130 3.37 -4.89 10.55
N GLY A 131 2.11 -5.31 10.70
CA GLY A 131 1.70 -6.71 10.65
C GLY A 131 1.83 -7.37 9.27
N LEU A 132 2.07 -6.62 8.19
CA LEU A 132 2.15 -7.16 6.83
C LEU A 132 3.34 -8.11 6.66
N ALA A 133 4.51 -7.75 7.20
CA ALA A 133 5.69 -8.62 7.18
C ALA A 133 5.43 -9.96 7.89
N HIS A 134 4.71 -9.94 9.02
CA HIS A 134 4.29 -11.16 9.71
C HIS A 134 3.33 -11.99 8.84
N ALA A 135 2.34 -11.35 8.21
CA ALA A 135 1.35 -12.04 7.39
C ALA A 135 1.93 -12.63 6.10
N CYS A 136 3.06 -12.11 5.61
CA CYS A 136 3.81 -12.64 4.47
C CYS A 136 4.85 -13.72 4.84
N ASP A 137 5.03 -14.05 6.11
CA ASP A 137 6.01 -15.04 6.59
C ASP A 137 5.33 -16.42 6.75
N PRO A 138 5.62 -17.41 5.88
CA PRO A 138 4.97 -18.73 5.93
C PRO A 138 5.18 -19.46 7.26
N VAL A 139 6.32 -19.26 7.93
CA VAL A 139 6.63 -19.93 9.20
C VAL A 139 5.72 -19.38 10.31
N ARG A 140 5.61 -18.05 10.37
CA ARG A 140 4.74 -17.39 11.36
C ARG A 140 3.28 -17.68 11.12
N VAL A 141 2.85 -17.65 9.86
CA VAL A 141 1.47 -17.97 9.50
C VAL A 141 1.15 -19.43 9.81
N ALA A 142 2.04 -20.38 9.51
CA ALA A 142 1.84 -21.79 9.80
C ALA A 142 1.63 -22.06 11.30
N ALA A 143 2.41 -21.41 12.17
CA ALA A 143 2.21 -21.47 13.60
C ALA A 143 0.80 -20.97 14.00
N SER A 144 0.32 -19.88 13.39
CA SER A 144 -1.04 -19.37 13.64
C SER A 144 -2.16 -20.27 13.10
N LEU A 145 -1.87 -21.17 12.16
CA LEU A 145 -2.83 -22.12 11.59
C LEU A 145 -2.76 -23.51 12.22
N GLY A 146 -1.76 -23.78 13.08
CA GLY A 146 -1.47 -25.12 13.58
C GLY A 146 -1.03 -26.09 12.49
N ALA A 147 -0.29 -25.59 11.49
CA ALA A 147 0.20 -26.35 10.34
C ALA A 147 1.73 -26.31 10.24
N GLU A 148 2.30 -27.20 9.42
CA GLU A 148 3.72 -27.16 9.09
C GLU A 148 4.00 -26.06 8.05
N PRO A 149 5.11 -25.29 8.16
CA PRO A 149 5.43 -24.21 7.21
C PRO A 149 5.45 -24.65 5.74
N ALA A 150 5.96 -25.84 5.46
CA ALA A 150 6.04 -26.39 4.10
C ALA A 150 4.66 -26.68 3.48
N GLN A 151 3.60 -26.72 4.30
CA GLN A 151 2.23 -26.99 3.86
C GLN A 151 1.40 -25.72 3.69
N VAL A 152 1.92 -24.56 4.10
CA VAL A 152 1.20 -23.29 4.02
C VAL A 152 1.50 -22.60 2.70
N GLN A 153 0.43 -22.28 1.97
CA GLN A 153 0.47 -21.43 0.80
C GLN A 153 -0.12 -20.06 1.17
N LEU A 154 0.60 -19.00 0.79
CA LEU A 154 0.17 -17.62 0.99
C LEU A 154 -0.12 -16.96 -0.36
N GLU A 155 -1.31 -16.40 -0.50
CA GLU A 155 -1.72 -15.66 -1.67
C GLU A 155 -2.09 -14.23 -1.26
N LEU A 156 -1.45 -13.22 -1.86
CA LEU A 156 -1.80 -11.82 -1.62
C LEU A 156 -3.06 -11.47 -2.41
N VAL A 157 -4.22 -11.58 -1.77
CA VAL A 157 -5.55 -11.32 -2.39
C VAL A 157 -5.74 -9.83 -2.66
N THR A 158 -5.35 -8.97 -1.72
CA THR A 158 -5.40 -7.53 -1.93
C THR A 158 -4.32 -6.83 -1.14
N TYR A 159 -3.71 -5.83 -1.74
CA TYR A 159 -2.85 -4.89 -1.05
C TYR A 159 -3.23 -3.48 -1.45
N ARG A 160 -3.63 -2.69 -0.45
CA ARG A 160 -3.87 -1.25 -0.57
C ARG A 160 -2.85 -0.56 0.35
N PRO A 161 -1.70 -0.16 -0.21
CA PRO A 161 -0.62 0.49 0.51
C PRO A 161 -1.11 1.53 1.50
N LEU A 162 -0.55 1.48 2.71
CA LEU A 162 -0.87 2.34 3.83
C LEU A 162 -2.33 2.28 4.36
N ARG A 163 -3.13 1.31 3.92
CA ARG A 163 -4.55 1.17 4.32
C ARG A 163 -4.87 -0.20 4.87
N ARG A 164 -4.67 -1.24 4.07
CA ARG A 164 -4.93 -2.64 4.44
C ARG A 164 -4.29 -3.62 3.46
N ALA A 165 -4.07 -4.84 3.91
CA ALA A 165 -3.83 -5.99 3.05
C ALA A 165 -4.76 -7.14 3.44
N VAL A 166 -4.98 -8.07 2.52
CA VAL A 166 -5.58 -9.37 2.82
C VAL A 166 -4.75 -10.43 2.12
N LEU A 167 -4.31 -11.40 2.89
CA LEU A 167 -3.71 -12.62 2.37
C LEU A 167 -4.66 -13.79 2.60
N ARG A 168 -4.74 -14.69 1.64
CA ARG A 168 -5.33 -16.02 1.85
C ARG A 168 -4.20 -16.95 2.26
N ALA A 169 -4.37 -17.59 3.41
CA ALA A 169 -3.47 -18.61 3.90
C ALA A 169 -4.19 -19.95 3.86
N SER A 170 -3.61 -20.93 3.18
CA SER A 170 -4.20 -22.26 3.03
C SER A 170 -3.19 -23.36 3.37
N SER A 171 -3.66 -24.35 4.12
CA SER A 171 -3.03 -25.64 4.37
C SER A 171 -3.97 -26.77 3.89
N PRO A 172 -3.56 -28.05 3.93
CA PRO A 172 -4.43 -29.17 3.58
C PRO A 172 -5.73 -29.26 4.39
N THR A 173 -5.74 -28.71 5.62
CA THR A 173 -6.86 -28.83 6.56
C THR A 173 -7.57 -27.50 6.84
N THR A 174 -6.91 -26.36 6.60
CA THR A 174 -7.39 -25.05 7.03
C THR A 174 -7.22 -24.02 5.92
N THR A 175 -8.24 -23.20 5.70
CA THR A 175 -8.11 -21.95 4.96
C THR A 175 -8.53 -20.81 5.86
N ALA A 176 -7.73 -19.74 5.88
CA ALA A 176 -8.02 -18.52 6.61
C ALA A 176 -7.61 -17.29 5.79
N TYR A 177 -8.18 -16.15 6.13
CA TYR A 177 -7.79 -14.87 5.58
C TYR A 177 -7.09 -14.03 6.64
N LEU A 178 -5.89 -13.55 6.33
CA LEU A 178 -5.13 -12.64 7.18
C LEU A 178 -5.40 -11.21 6.71
N LYS A 179 -6.29 -10.52 7.40
CA LYS A 179 -6.59 -9.11 7.15
C LYS A 179 -5.64 -8.25 7.97
N VAL A 180 -4.71 -7.61 7.28
CA VAL A 180 -3.76 -6.67 7.88
C VAL A 180 -4.34 -5.27 7.83
N VAL A 181 -4.43 -4.64 8.99
CA VAL A 181 -4.93 -3.27 9.17
C VAL A 181 -3.96 -2.47 10.02
N ARG A 182 -4.23 -1.17 10.18
CA ARG A 182 -3.45 -0.34 11.11
C ARG A 182 -3.70 -0.84 12.54
N PRO A 183 -2.67 -0.99 13.40
CA PRO A 183 -2.84 -1.58 14.73
C PRO A 183 -3.97 -0.95 15.57
N HIS A 184 -4.08 0.38 15.56
CA HIS A 184 -5.12 1.11 16.30
C HIS A 184 -6.57 0.83 15.84
N THR A 185 -6.76 0.19 14.68
CA THR A 185 -8.08 -0.16 14.14
C THR A 185 -8.50 -1.60 14.43
N ALA A 186 -7.59 -2.45 14.92
CA ALA A 186 -7.83 -3.89 15.07
C ALA A 186 -8.95 -4.19 16.08
N ALA A 187 -8.82 -3.67 17.31
CA ALA A 187 -9.79 -3.91 18.38
C ALA A 187 -11.21 -3.48 18.01
N ASP A 188 -11.34 -2.32 17.35
CA ASP A 188 -12.63 -1.79 16.89
C ASP A 188 -13.24 -2.61 15.74
N LEU A 189 -12.42 -3.27 14.90
CA LEU A 189 -12.91 -4.22 13.89
C LEU A 189 -13.35 -5.55 14.50
N VAL A 190 -12.60 -6.07 15.48
CA VAL A 190 -12.97 -7.28 16.23
C VAL A 190 -14.29 -7.06 16.94
N ARG A 191 -14.42 -5.94 17.67
CA ARG A 191 -15.65 -5.59 18.39
C ARG A 191 -16.88 -5.56 17.48
N ARG A 192 -16.75 -5.02 16.27
CA ARG A 192 -17.87 -5.04 15.30
C ARG A 192 -18.23 -6.45 14.86
N HIS A 193 -17.26 -7.35 14.64
CA HIS A 193 -17.57 -8.75 14.31
C HIS A 193 -18.29 -9.45 15.45
N GLU A 194 -17.84 -9.26 16.69
CA GLU A 194 -18.51 -9.81 17.88
C GLU A 194 -19.96 -9.34 17.99
N LEU A 195 -20.22 -8.04 17.77
CA LEU A 195 -21.56 -7.48 17.81
C LEU A 195 -22.46 -8.06 16.69
N LEU A 196 -21.93 -8.20 15.47
CA LEU A 196 -22.68 -8.79 14.36
C LEU A 196 -22.98 -10.27 14.61
N LEU A 197 -22.02 -11.02 15.15
CA LEU A 197 -22.21 -12.42 15.53
C LEU A 197 -23.26 -12.57 16.63
N ALA A 198 -23.20 -11.72 17.66
CA ALA A 198 -24.18 -11.70 18.75
C ALA A 198 -25.60 -11.35 18.25
N ALA A 199 -25.71 -10.61 17.14
CA ALA A 199 -26.97 -10.32 16.46
C ALA A 199 -27.45 -11.46 15.53
N GLY A 200 -26.73 -12.58 15.45
CA GLY A 200 -27.09 -13.74 14.61
C GLY A 200 -26.77 -13.57 13.12
N LEU A 201 -25.95 -12.57 12.75
CA LEU A 201 -25.56 -12.36 11.36
C LEU A 201 -24.41 -13.32 10.95
N PRO A 202 -24.41 -13.80 9.69
CA PRO A 202 -23.36 -14.67 9.20
C PRO A 202 -22.06 -13.88 8.98
N VAL A 203 -21.22 -13.82 10.00
CA VAL A 203 -19.89 -13.22 9.94
C VAL A 203 -18.81 -14.29 10.12
N ALA A 204 -17.64 -14.04 9.53
CA ALA A 204 -16.47 -14.90 9.74
C ALA A 204 -16.05 -14.85 11.22
N PRO A 205 -15.71 -16.00 11.84
CA PRO A 205 -14.96 -16.00 13.10
C PRO A 205 -13.68 -15.18 12.92
N VAL A 206 -13.40 -14.31 13.89
CA VAL A 206 -12.22 -13.43 13.87
C VAL A 206 -11.37 -13.67 15.10
N GLU A 207 -10.06 -13.69 14.90
CA GLU A 207 -9.05 -13.72 15.97
C GLU A 207 -8.02 -12.61 15.72
N ASP A 208 -7.65 -11.87 16.76
CA ASP A 208 -6.57 -10.88 16.70
C ASP A 208 -5.24 -11.57 17.01
N LEU A 209 -4.34 -11.62 16.01
CA LEU A 209 -3.00 -12.17 16.14
C LEU A 209 -1.98 -11.13 16.62
N GLY A 210 -2.42 -9.90 16.89
CA GLY A 210 -1.56 -8.78 17.27
C GLY A 210 -0.95 -8.05 16.07
N GLY A 211 -0.35 -6.89 16.33
CA GLY A 211 0.34 -6.08 15.31
C GLY A 211 -0.56 -5.56 14.17
N GLY A 212 -1.89 -5.64 14.32
CA GLY A 212 -2.85 -5.30 13.28
C GLY A 212 -3.20 -6.45 12.33
N VAL A 213 -2.84 -7.69 12.65
CA VAL A 213 -3.20 -8.89 11.86
C VAL A 213 -4.44 -9.55 12.45
N LEU A 214 -5.53 -9.58 11.68
CA LEU A 214 -6.74 -10.31 12.03
C LEU A 214 -6.85 -11.58 11.20
N ARG A 215 -6.99 -12.74 11.84
CA ARG A 215 -7.29 -14.01 11.17
C ARG A 215 -8.79 -14.18 11.08
N LEU A 216 -9.31 -14.36 9.87
CA LEU A 216 -10.72 -14.62 9.60
C LEU A 216 -10.91 -16.04 9.06
N GLY A 217 -11.90 -16.75 9.57
CA GLY A 217 -12.37 -18.01 8.99
C GLY A 217 -13.06 -17.82 7.63
N VAL A 218 -13.31 -18.93 6.93
CA VAL A 218 -14.12 -18.92 5.70
C VAL A 218 -15.60 -18.85 6.08
N VAL A 219 -16.34 -17.95 5.44
CA VAL A 219 -17.81 -17.95 5.51
C VAL A 219 -18.34 -18.86 4.39
N PRO A 220 -19.21 -19.84 4.70
CA PRO A 220 -19.81 -20.69 3.68
C PRO A 220 -20.59 -19.85 2.67
N GLY A 221 -20.41 -20.14 1.38
CA GLY A 221 -21.13 -19.49 0.31
C GLY A 221 -20.37 -19.51 -1.01
N ARG A 222 -21.04 -19.10 -2.08
CA ARG A 222 -20.44 -18.90 -3.39
C ARG A 222 -20.17 -17.40 -3.58
N PRO A 223 -18.92 -16.98 -3.88
CA PRO A 223 -18.65 -15.60 -4.23
C PRO A 223 -19.54 -15.17 -5.42
N LEU A 224 -20.12 -13.97 -5.35
CA LEU A 224 -20.99 -13.47 -6.41
C LEU A 224 -20.25 -13.37 -7.76
N THR A 225 -18.96 -13.03 -7.74
CA THR A 225 -18.11 -13.02 -8.94
C THR A 225 -18.07 -14.37 -9.64
N ASP A 226 -17.99 -15.45 -8.87
CA ASP A 226 -17.93 -16.82 -9.40
C ASP A 226 -19.30 -17.28 -9.89
N ALA A 227 -20.39 -16.76 -9.30
CA ALA A 227 -21.74 -16.96 -9.81
C ALA A 227 -21.91 -16.28 -11.17
N LEU A 228 -21.57 -14.99 -11.25
CA LEU A 228 -21.68 -14.19 -12.48
C LEU A 228 -20.81 -14.73 -13.62
N ALA A 229 -19.57 -15.15 -13.33
CA ALA A 229 -18.65 -15.69 -14.34
C ALA A 229 -19.14 -17.03 -14.93
N ALA A 230 -19.82 -17.85 -14.14
CA ALA A 230 -20.40 -19.10 -14.63
C ALA A 230 -21.71 -18.90 -15.41
N ASP A 231 -22.46 -17.85 -15.08
CA ASP A 231 -23.74 -17.52 -15.73
C ASP A 231 -23.56 -16.73 -17.04
N GLY A 232 -22.32 -16.35 -17.39
CA GLY A 232 -21.97 -15.79 -18.70
C GLY A 232 -22.44 -14.36 -18.96
N ALA A 233 -22.63 -13.56 -17.90
CA ALA A 233 -23.03 -12.15 -17.99
C ALA A 233 -21.86 -11.19 -18.24
#